data_AF-G7DW51-F1
#
_entry.id   AF-G7DW51-F1
#
_cell.length_a   1.000
_cell.length_b   1.000
_cell.length_c   1.000
_cell.angle_alpha   90.00
_cell.angle_beta   90.00
_cell.angle_gamma   90.00
#
_symmetry.space_group_name_H-M   'P 1'
#
loop_
_entity.id
_entity.type
_entity.pdbx_description
1 polymer ?
#
loop_
_entity_poly.entity_id
_entity_poly.type
_entity_poly.pdbx_seq_one_letter_code
_entity_poly.pdbx_strand_id
1 'polypeptide(L)'
;MLVPKRSSPSQATSSDHRAVTSIQPCNAFQPQQRSARYARATSSSPVSFPDRLLKYLVAEWTGAAARIESTELTILLRDQTFEANEVAKHTSEKDAWIIVDGGVYDVTSFLDKHPGGKKILLKHAGTDSSEQFWKFHNKAILEKSGGKLKIGTVGGGDVVDVGGGGQSDTAALNYDEDTTYFGDMVPFGDPQWYQDWASPYYNDSHRRVRTYMRDFTERELMPNCHEWEEAKEIPPAMIEKCAKAGILAAVVSHHWPTDYAKGIPVPGGVDPAEWDGFHSYIVCDELCRTGSGGVMWALIGGLGIGLPPILRFGSQEMKDRVAPACLSGTKRICLAITEPSGGSDVANLTTTAEKTADGKHYIVNGEKKWITNGIYCEYFTVAVRTGGKGYGGISLLLVERSFGGVNTRKMDCSGAWSSGTSYVTFEDVKVPVENLLGEEGKGFQLVMANFNAERLGIAMQATRFARVCYEEAMKYASKRKTFGVLLRDHPVIRNKFGHMAGQIEACQSWLEAMIYQSKHYDDDDLMLRGGGPIALLKARSTQTFEYCAREAAQIFGGLAYTRGGQAEKVERLYREVRAYAIPGGSEEIMLDLGIRQAVKIAEIQGAKL
;
A
#
# COMPACT_ATOMS: atom_id res chain seq x y z
N MET A 1 64.11 -13.20 -4.11
CA MET A 1 63.75 -14.54 -4.62
C MET A 1 62.35 -14.45 -5.19
N LEU A 2 61.98 -14.88 -6.39
CA LEU A 2 62.64 -15.22 -7.66
C LEU A 2 61.44 -15.44 -8.60
N VAL A 3 61.40 -14.75 -9.74
CA VAL A 3 60.43 -14.94 -10.84
C VAL A 3 60.66 -16.32 -11.48
N PRO A 4 59.73 -16.87 -12.29
CA PRO A 4 59.99 -16.77 -13.73
C PRO A 4 58.76 -16.54 -14.64
N LYS A 5 59.06 -15.85 -15.75
CA LYS A 5 58.30 -15.69 -17.00
C LYS A 5 58.52 -16.88 -17.95
N ARG A 6 57.65 -16.96 -18.97
CA ARG A 6 57.76 -17.48 -20.37
C ARG A 6 56.66 -18.52 -20.64
N SER A 7 56.01 -18.65 -21.81
CA SER A 7 56.17 -18.10 -23.16
C SER A 7 54.97 -18.56 -24.01
N SER A 8 54.55 -17.78 -25.00
CA SER A 8 53.69 -18.18 -26.14
C SER A 8 54.45 -19.06 -27.15
N PRO A 9 53.78 -19.77 -28.08
CA PRO A 9 53.69 -19.25 -29.46
C PRO A 9 52.41 -19.61 -30.29
N SER A 10 52.12 -18.73 -31.28
CA SER A 10 51.63 -18.88 -32.70
C SER A 10 50.84 -20.13 -33.15
N GLN A 11 49.96 -20.19 -34.18
CA GLN A 11 49.58 -19.37 -35.35
C GLN A 11 48.35 -20.09 -36.01
N ALA A 12 47.32 -19.37 -36.47
CA ALA A 12 46.88 -19.17 -37.88
C ALA A 12 46.09 -20.30 -38.61
N THR A 13 44.91 -19.94 -39.14
CA THR A 13 44.32 -20.20 -40.51
C THR A 13 42.86 -19.68 -40.52
N SER A 14 42.48 -18.61 -41.23
CA SER A 14 42.23 -18.38 -42.68
C SER A 14 40.85 -18.82 -43.19
N SER A 15 40.03 -17.85 -43.65
CA SER A 15 39.18 -17.81 -44.87
C SER A 15 38.10 -16.72 -44.70
N ASP A 16 38.22 -15.60 -45.41
CA ASP A 16 37.61 -15.30 -46.71
C ASP A 16 36.07 -15.15 -46.68
N HIS A 17 35.56 -13.90 -46.78
CA HIS A 17 34.83 -13.48 -47.98
C HIS A 17 34.43 -11.99 -48.00
N ARG A 18 34.71 -11.43 -49.17
CA ARG A 18 34.27 -10.23 -49.92
C ARG A 18 33.08 -9.39 -49.43
N ALA A 19 33.23 -8.13 -49.79
CA ALA A 19 32.40 -6.95 -49.59
C ALA A 19 31.10 -6.86 -50.45
N VAL A 20 30.37 -5.77 -50.15
CA VAL A 20 29.54 -4.91 -51.02
C VAL A 20 28.03 -4.95 -50.71
N THR A 21 27.50 -3.83 -50.19
CA THR A 21 26.34 -3.02 -50.69
C THR A 21 25.82 -2.14 -49.53
N SER A 22 26.19 -0.85 -49.51
CA SER A 22 25.40 0.29 -50.03
C SER A 22 24.13 0.60 -49.21
N ILE A 23 24.26 1.63 -48.37
CA ILE A 23 23.21 2.32 -47.64
C ILE A 23 22.45 3.24 -48.60
N GLN A 24 21.12 3.13 -48.64
CA GLN A 24 20.21 4.17 -49.13
C GLN A 24 19.18 4.50 -48.04
N PRO A 25 18.89 5.79 -47.76
CA PRO A 25 17.78 6.19 -46.91
C PRO A 25 16.53 6.47 -47.77
N CYS A 26 15.36 6.02 -47.32
CA CYS A 26 14.09 6.33 -47.97
C CYS A 26 13.15 7.07 -47.01
N ASN A 27 13.00 8.36 -47.30
CA ASN A 27 11.81 9.23 -47.24
C ASN A 27 10.84 9.19 -46.04
N ALA A 28 10.93 10.29 -45.29
CA ALA A 28 9.86 11.25 -44.95
C ALA A 28 8.40 10.86 -45.25
N PHE A 29 7.58 10.85 -44.20
CA PHE A 29 6.14 11.04 -44.28
C PHE A 29 5.75 12.31 -43.49
N GLN A 30 5.13 13.26 -44.19
CA GLN A 30 4.44 14.43 -43.61
C GLN A 30 3.07 14.01 -43.06
N PRO A 31 2.57 14.62 -41.97
CA PRO A 31 1.18 14.50 -41.58
C PRO A 31 0.31 15.56 -42.29
N GLN A 32 -0.80 15.10 -42.88
CA GLN A 32 -1.83 15.93 -43.49
C GLN A 32 -2.57 16.75 -42.43
N GLN A 33 -2.63 18.06 -42.66
CA GLN A 33 -3.54 19.01 -42.02
C GLN A 33 -5.00 18.69 -42.39
N ARG A 34 -5.90 18.70 -41.40
CA ARG A 34 -7.33 18.99 -41.63
C ARG A 34 -7.73 20.24 -40.87
N SER A 35 -8.13 21.24 -41.63
CA SER A 35 -8.62 22.53 -41.19
C SER A 35 -10.14 22.53 -40.98
N ALA A 36 -10.51 23.14 -39.85
CA ALA A 36 -11.70 23.93 -39.48
C ALA A 36 -12.94 24.00 -40.40
N ARG A 37 -14.13 24.08 -39.76
CA ARG A 37 -15.07 25.22 -39.93
C ARG A 37 -16.25 25.23 -38.94
N TYR A 38 -16.74 26.47 -38.76
CA TYR A 38 -17.92 27.01 -38.05
C TYR A 38 -17.76 27.31 -36.55
N ALA A 39 -18.15 28.46 -36.00
CA ALA A 39 -18.42 29.83 -36.47
C ALA A 39 -18.61 30.69 -35.19
N ARG A 40 -18.19 31.96 -35.21
CA ARG A 40 -18.51 32.97 -34.17
C ARG A 40 -19.84 33.66 -34.50
N ALA A 41 -20.62 34.00 -33.46
CA ALA A 41 -21.37 35.27 -33.29
C ALA A 41 -22.06 35.30 -31.90
N THR A 42 -21.54 36.09 -30.95
CA THR A 42 -22.14 37.32 -30.35
C THR A 42 -23.46 37.17 -29.58
N SER A 43 -23.47 37.50 -28.27
CA SER A 43 -24.17 38.69 -27.71
C SER A 43 -24.30 38.63 -26.18
N SER A 44 -24.37 39.82 -25.60
CA SER A 44 -24.44 40.23 -24.20
C SER A 44 -25.85 40.17 -23.60
N SER A 45 -25.98 39.84 -22.30
CA SER A 45 -26.77 40.55 -21.25
C SER A 45 -26.81 39.74 -19.93
N PRO A 46 -26.98 40.39 -18.75
CA PRO A 46 -26.78 39.77 -17.44
C PRO A 46 -28.08 39.21 -16.82
N VAL A 47 -27.96 38.14 -16.03
CA VAL A 47 -29.06 37.58 -15.23
C VAL A 47 -28.79 37.86 -13.75
N SER A 48 -29.78 38.50 -13.12
CA SER A 48 -29.89 38.86 -11.71
C SER A 48 -30.09 37.66 -10.79
N PHE A 49 -29.48 37.68 -9.59
CA PHE A 49 -29.84 36.83 -8.45
C PHE A 49 -30.66 37.62 -7.41
N PRO A 50 -31.73 37.05 -6.83
CA PRO A 50 -32.58 37.73 -5.85
C PRO A 50 -32.21 37.46 -4.38
N ASP A 51 -32.32 38.53 -3.58
CA ASP A 51 -32.73 38.62 -2.18
C ASP A 51 -32.43 37.46 -1.21
N ARG A 52 -31.35 37.63 -0.44
CA ARG A 52 -31.25 37.04 0.91
C ARG A 52 -30.41 37.87 1.89
N LEU A 53 -30.56 39.19 1.84
CA LEU A 53 -29.89 40.15 2.72
C LEU A 53 -30.86 41.21 3.28
N LEU A 54 -32.02 40.75 3.76
CA LEU A 54 -33.01 41.61 4.44
C LEU A 54 -33.58 40.98 5.73
N LYS A 55 -32.76 40.18 6.42
CA LYS A 55 -33.11 39.60 7.74
C LYS A 55 -32.08 39.87 8.85
N TYR A 56 -31.09 40.71 8.60
CA TYR A 56 -30.07 41.07 9.61
C TYR A 56 -30.27 42.46 10.25
N LEU A 57 -31.39 43.14 10.01
CA LEU A 57 -31.71 44.46 10.59
C LEU A 57 -32.94 44.47 11.53
N VAL A 58 -33.20 43.35 12.22
CA VAL A 58 -34.26 43.29 13.27
C VAL A 58 -33.76 42.55 14.51
N ALA A 59 -32.53 42.83 14.94
CA ALA A 59 -31.97 42.31 16.18
C ALA A 59 -31.19 43.38 16.96
N GLU A 60 -31.76 44.58 17.04
CA GLU A 60 -31.39 45.57 18.06
C GLU A 60 -32.65 45.90 18.87
N TRP A 61 -32.97 45.07 19.87
CA TRP A 61 -33.80 45.40 21.03
C TRP A 61 -33.95 44.15 21.90
N THR A 62 -33.05 43.99 22.89
CA THR A 62 -33.29 43.33 24.21
C THR A 62 -31.95 42.98 24.88
N GLY A 63 -31.17 44.00 25.26
CA GLY A 63 -29.87 43.78 25.92
C GLY A 63 -29.92 42.76 27.07
N ALA A 64 -28.97 41.82 27.06
CA ALA A 64 -28.53 41.07 28.22
C ALA A 64 -27.08 40.59 27.98
N ALA A 65 -26.21 40.89 28.94
CA ALA A 65 -24.78 40.60 28.93
C ALA A 65 -24.49 39.12 29.24
N ALA A 66 -23.40 38.57 28.66
CA ALA A 66 -22.26 37.99 29.40
C ALA A 66 -21.44 36.99 28.56
N ARG A 67 -20.10 37.14 28.67
CA ARG A 67 -19.01 36.16 28.43
C ARG A 67 -18.87 35.59 27.00
N ILE A 68 -17.96 36.21 26.25
CA ILE A 68 -17.29 35.60 25.10
C ILE A 68 -16.01 34.91 25.64
N GLU A 69 -15.99 33.58 25.60
CA GLU A 69 -14.78 32.78 25.85
C GLU A 69 -13.87 32.75 24.60
N SER A 70 -12.58 32.53 24.83
CA SER A 70 -11.43 32.65 23.91
C SER A 70 -11.48 31.85 22.58
N THR A 71 -12.57 31.17 22.28
CA THR A 71 -12.73 30.30 21.11
C THR A 71 -13.38 31.03 19.93
N GLU A 72 -14.22 32.04 20.17
CA GLU A 72 -14.85 32.83 19.10
C GLU A 72 -13.89 33.84 18.45
N LEU A 73 -12.88 34.32 19.19
CA LEU A 73 -11.86 35.22 18.65
C LEU A 73 -10.99 34.55 17.58
N THR A 74 -10.71 33.25 17.70
CA THR A 74 -9.89 32.50 16.73
C THR A 74 -10.63 32.22 15.42
N ILE A 75 -11.97 32.18 15.44
CA ILE A 75 -12.79 31.97 14.25
C ILE A 75 -12.97 33.28 13.46
N LEU A 76 -12.99 34.43 14.15
CA LEU A 76 -13.07 35.77 13.54
C LEU A 76 -11.76 36.26 12.89
N LEU A 77 -10.63 35.59 13.14
CA LEU A 77 -9.31 35.98 12.62
C LEU A 77 -8.94 35.29 11.30
N ARG A 78 -9.46 34.08 11.01
CA ARG A 78 -8.96 33.25 9.89
C ARG A 78 -9.08 33.87 8.49
N ASP A 79 -9.98 34.82 8.31
CA ASP A 79 -10.18 35.55 7.04
C ASP A 79 -9.56 36.97 7.05
N GLN A 80 -8.70 37.28 8.03
CA GLN A 80 -8.01 38.56 8.10
C GLN A 80 -6.76 38.58 7.23
N THR A 81 -6.62 39.66 6.47
CA THR A 81 -5.40 39.99 5.74
C THR A 81 -4.56 40.91 6.60
N PHE A 82 -3.31 40.51 6.85
CA PHE A 82 -2.30 41.28 7.56
C PHE A 82 -1.29 41.85 6.58
N GLU A 83 -0.69 42.97 6.93
CA GLU A 83 0.50 43.44 6.24
C GLU A 83 1.76 42.81 6.86
N ALA A 84 2.80 42.57 6.07
CA ALA A 84 4.04 41.94 6.56
C ALA A 84 4.67 42.74 7.73
N ASN A 85 4.48 44.07 7.75
CA ASN A 85 4.95 44.96 8.81
C ASN A 85 4.13 44.83 10.12
N GLU A 86 2.92 44.28 10.07
CA GLU A 86 2.12 43.99 11.26
C GLU A 86 2.65 42.73 11.93
N VAL A 87 2.87 41.67 11.15
CA VAL A 87 3.49 40.44 11.65
C VAL A 87 4.84 40.74 12.31
N ALA A 88 5.64 41.65 11.73
CA ALA A 88 6.93 42.07 12.26
C ALA A 88 6.92 42.65 13.68
N LYS A 89 5.76 43.00 14.23
CA LYS A 89 5.60 43.48 15.62
C LYS A 89 5.58 42.34 16.64
N HIS A 90 5.24 41.13 16.22
CA HIS A 90 4.98 39.97 17.09
C HIS A 90 6.23 39.07 17.20
N THR A 91 7.19 39.50 18.03
CA THR A 91 8.55 38.91 18.11
C THR A 91 8.92 38.34 19.49
N SER A 92 7.98 38.28 20.44
CA SER A 92 8.27 38.01 21.86
C SER A 92 7.70 36.68 22.37
N GLU A 93 8.18 36.19 23.53
CA GLU A 93 7.67 34.93 24.13
C GLU A 93 6.18 34.94 24.46
N LYS A 94 5.58 36.12 24.61
CA LYS A 94 4.16 36.29 24.93
C LYS A 94 3.34 36.69 23.71
N ASP A 95 3.98 36.89 22.57
CA ASP A 95 3.38 37.41 21.35
C ASP A 95 4.33 37.17 20.16
N ALA A 96 4.20 35.99 19.54
CA ALA A 96 5.10 35.50 18.49
C ALA A 96 4.31 35.00 17.27
N TRP A 97 4.40 35.71 16.15
CA TRP A 97 3.75 35.33 14.89
C TRP A 97 4.79 35.01 13.82
N ILE A 98 4.45 34.15 12.88
CA ILE A 98 5.29 33.83 11.71
C ILE A 98 4.44 33.76 10.44
N ILE A 99 5.08 33.97 9.29
CA ILE A 99 4.46 33.72 7.99
C ILE A 99 5.02 32.42 7.40
N VAL A 100 4.13 31.56 6.89
CA VAL A 100 4.48 30.36 6.12
C VAL A 100 3.58 30.28 4.90
N ASP A 101 4.18 30.37 3.71
CA ASP A 101 3.53 30.41 2.39
C ASP A 101 2.33 31.37 2.35
N GLY A 102 2.54 32.61 2.83
CA GLY A 102 1.51 33.65 2.86
C GLY A 102 0.45 33.49 3.96
N GLY A 103 0.42 32.39 4.71
CA GLY A 103 -0.41 32.26 5.91
C GLY A 103 0.27 32.87 7.14
N VAL A 104 -0.48 33.61 7.96
CA VAL A 104 -0.02 34.15 9.25
C VAL A 104 -0.43 33.21 10.37
N TYR A 105 0.52 32.81 11.21
CA TYR A 105 0.31 31.86 12.31
C TYR A 105 0.77 32.48 13.63
N ASP A 106 -0.12 32.48 14.62
CA ASP A 106 0.22 32.79 16.00
C ASP A 106 0.77 31.52 16.68
N VAL A 107 2.08 31.50 16.90
CA VAL A 107 2.78 30.35 17.48
C VAL A 107 3.01 30.50 18.98
N THR A 108 2.49 31.56 19.62
CA THR A 108 2.74 31.88 21.04
C THR A 108 2.41 30.71 21.96
N SER A 109 1.23 30.10 21.80
CA SER A 109 0.80 28.95 22.62
C SER A 109 1.50 27.63 22.28
N PHE A 110 2.28 27.61 21.20
CA PHE A 110 3.01 26.46 20.69
C PHE A 110 4.51 26.51 20.99
N LEU A 111 5.04 27.65 21.44
CA LEU A 111 6.47 27.86 21.72
C LEU A 111 7.08 26.75 22.58
N ASP A 112 6.44 26.43 23.72
CA ASP A 112 6.94 25.41 24.66
C ASP A 112 6.65 23.96 24.20
N LYS A 113 5.81 23.79 23.19
CA LYS A 113 5.43 22.48 22.63
C LYS A 113 6.23 22.13 21.38
N HIS A 114 6.95 23.09 20.81
CA HIS A 114 7.71 22.90 19.59
C HIS A 114 8.91 21.95 19.82
N PRO A 115 9.03 20.81 19.10
CA PRO A 115 10.08 19.82 19.32
C PRO A 115 11.51 20.35 19.17
N GLY A 116 11.70 21.38 18.33
CA GLY A 116 12.99 22.08 18.17
C GLY A 116 13.31 23.10 19.28
N GLY A 117 12.43 23.25 20.27
CA GLY A 117 12.54 24.20 21.37
C GLY A 117 12.08 25.62 21.03
N LYS A 118 11.56 26.34 22.04
CA LYS A 118 10.98 27.69 21.88
C LYS A 118 11.88 28.73 21.22
N LYS A 119 13.20 28.66 21.48
CA LYS A 119 14.18 29.63 20.97
C LYS A 119 14.28 29.64 19.44
N ILE A 120 13.99 28.51 18.77
CA ILE A 120 14.02 28.45 17.30
C ILE A 120 12.85 29.20 16.69
N LEU A 121 11.65 29.05 17.24
CA LEU A 121 10.48 29.80 16.79
C LEU A 121 10.66 31.31 17.04
N LEU A 122 11.15 31.68 18.23
CA LEU A 122 11.39 33.10 18.59
C LEU A 122 12.43 33.77 17.69
N LYS A 123 13.43 33.03 17.21
CA LYS A 123 14.44 33.56 16.28
C LYS A 123 13.83 34.01 14.96
N HIS A 124 12.69 33.42 14.58
CA HIS A 124 12.01 33.66 13.32
C HIS A 124 10.66 34.35 13.49
N ALA A 125 10.28 34.67 14.73
CA ALA A 125 9.08 35.45 15.03
C ALA A 125 9.16 36.82 14.37
N GLY A 126 8.03 37.30 13.86
CA GLY A 126 7.89 38.52 13.09
C GLY A 126 8.42 38.47 11.65
N THR A 127 8.73 37.28 11.11
CA THR A 127 9.31 37.15 9.76
C THR A 127 8.61 36.11 8.89
N ASP A 128 8.80 36.23 7.57
CA ASP A 128 8.51 35.14 6.64
C ASP A 128 9.52 34.01 6.84
N SER A 129 8.99 32.92 7.39
CA SER A 129 9.73 31.74 7.82
C SER A 129 9.48 30.55 6.89
N SER A 130 8.90 30.78 5.70
CA SER A 130 8.52 29.70 4.77
C SER A 130 9.70 28.81 4.42
N GLU A 131 10.85 29.42 4.08
CA GLU A 131 12.07 28.67 3.74
C GLU A 131 12.59 27.84 4.93
N GLN A 132 12.53 28.38 6.14
CA GLN A 132 12.97 27.71 7.36
C GLN A 132 12.00 26.61 7.77
N PHE A 133 10.70 26.83 7.59
CA PHE A 133 9.65 25.85 7.87
C PHE A 133 9.85 24.62 6.99
N TRP A 134 9.96 24.79 5.67
CA TRP A 134 10.09 23.68 4.72
C TRP A 134 11.45 22.96 4.76
N LYS A 135 12.46 23.53 5.43
CA LYS A 135 13.72 22.83 5.71
C LYS A 135 13.58 21.71 6.73
N PHE A 136 12.61 21.81 7.65
CA PHE A 136 12.49 20.90 8.79
C PHE A 136 11.11 20.23 8.90
N HIS A 137 10.10 20.71 8.18
CA HIS A 137 8.71 20.27 8.27
C HIS A 137 8.16 19.85 6.90
N ASN A 138 7.10 19.05 6.91
CA ASN A 138 6.35 18.64 5.72
C ASN A 138 4.93 19.24 5.75
N LYS A 139 4.18 19.08 4.64
CA LYS A 139 2.88 19.75 4.45
C LYS A 139 1.85 19.33 5.49
N ALA A 140 1.89 18.06 5.90
CA ALA A 140 0.99 17.50 6.90
C ALA A 140 1.08 18.22 8.26
N ILE A 141 2.22 18.84 8.60
CA ILE A 141 2.36 19.64 9.82
C ILE A 141 1.48 20.90 9.79
N LEU A 142 1.38 21.58 8.64
CA LEU A 142 0.48 22.73 8.50
C LEU A 142 -0.99 22.30 8.51
N GLU A 143 -1.31 21.19 7.86
CA GLU A 143 -2.67 20.64 7.82
C GLU A 143 -3.14 20.21 9.23
N LYS A 144 -2.26 19.61 10.03
CA LYS A 144 -2.58 19.09 11.36
C LYS A 144 -2.49 20.13 12.49
N SER A 145 -1.42 20.93 12.50
CA SER A 145 -1.11 21.86 13.60
C SER A 145 -1.26 23.32 13.17
N GLY A 146 -0.89 23.63 11.92
CA GLY A 146 -1.00 24.98 11.36
C GLY A 146 -2.43 25.49 11.34
N GLY A 147 -3.43 24.67 11.03
CA GLY A 147 -4.83 25.09 11.00
C GLY A 147 -5.35 25.67 12.33
N LYS A 148 -4.86 25.20 13.47
CA LYS A 148 -5.23 25.73 14.81
C LYS A 148 -4.51 27.02 15.17
N LEU A 149 -3.36 27.26 14.56
CA LEU A 149 -2.48 28.41 14.82
C LEU A 149 -2.64 29.51 13.77
N LYS A 150 -3.26 29.21 12.61
CA LYS A 150 -3.47 30.16 11.53
C LYS A 150 -4.47 31.23 11.95
N ILE A 151 -4.01 32.47 11.90
CA ILE A 151 -4.78 33.66 12.26
C ILE A 151 -5.05 34.57 11.06
N GLY A 152 -4.56 34.26 9.85
CA GLY A 152 -4.88 35.00 8.62
C GLY A 152 -3.89 34.77 7.47
N THR A 153 -3.80 35.72 6.54
CA THR A 153 -2.86 35.70 5.38
C THR A 153 -2.19 37.07 5.17
N VAL A 154 -1.10 37.15 4.39
CA VAL A 154 -0.41 38.42 4.06
C VAL A 154 -0.67 38.84 2.62
N GLY A 155 -1.22 40.05 2.43
CA GLY A 155 -1.36 40.72 1.12
C GLY A 155 -2.37 40.07 0.14
N GLY A 156 -3.13 40.91 -0.57
CA GLY A 156 -4.17 40.48 -1.52
C GLY A 156 -3.62 39.71 -2.72
N GLY A 157 -3.64 38.40 -2.63
CA GLY A 157 -3.47 37.44 -3.71
C GLY A 157 -4.31 36.22 -3.36
N ASP A 158 -5.04 35.70 -4.35
CA ASP A 158 -6.13 34.73 -4.22
C ASP A 158 -5.95 33.77 -3.03
N VAL A 159 -6.96 33.78 -2.16
CA VAL A 159 -7.17 32.71 -1.18
C VAL A 159 -7.14 31.41 -1.97
N VAL A 160 -6.08 30.62 -1.81
CA VAL A 160 -6.14 29.20 -2.14
C VAL A 160 -7.14 28.65 -1.15
N ASP A 161 -8.39 28.51 -1.62
CA ASP A 161 -9.49 27.95 -0.86
C ASP A 161 -9.06 26.56 -0.38
N VAL A 162 -8.72 26.48 0.90
CA VAL A 162 -8.57 25.21 1.60
C VAL A 162 -9.97 24.83 2.05
N GLY A 163 -10.80 24.52 1.06
CA GLY A 163 -12.21 24.20 1.21
C GLY A 163 -12.39 22.91 1.99
N GLY A 164 -12.43 23.02 3.32
CA GLY A 164 -13.02 22.05 4.21
C GLY A 164 -14.54 22.12 4.12
N GLY A 165 -15.10 21.55 3.06
CA GLY A 165 -16.53 21.37 2.87
C GLY A 165 -16.88 19.89 2.87
N GLY A 166 -17.30 19.36 4.01
CA GLY A 166 -17.95 18.06 4.08
C GLY A 166 -19.31 18.13 3.39
N GLN A 167 -19.36 17.70 2.13
CA GLN A 167 -20.59 17.27 1.47
C GLN A 167 -20.31 15.95 0.74
N SER A 168 -21.11 14.95 1.11
CA SER A 168 -21.18 13.67 0.42
C SER A 168 -21.79 13.88 -0.96
N ASP A 169 -20.95 14.01 -1.97
CA ASP A 169 -21.37 13.81 -3.36
C ASP A 169 -20.26 13.06 -4.09
N THR A 170 -20.62 11.91 -4.65
CA THR A 170 -19.83 11.16 -5.61
C THR A 170 -19.68 12.02 -6.87
N ALA A 171 -18.76 12.97 -6.87
CA ALA A 171 -18.33 13.63 -8.09
C ALA A 171 -17.68 12.54 -8.95
N ALA A 172 -18.32 12.22 -10.09
CA ALA A 172 -17.74 11.31 -11.07
C ALA A 172 -16.39 11.88 -11.51
N LEU A 173 -15.31 11.20 -11.12
CA LEU A 173 -13.97 11.49 -11.64
C LEU A 173 -14.04 11.42 -13.17
N ASN A 174 -13.60 12.47 -13.84
CA ASN A 174 -13.58 12.50 -15.29
C ASN A 174 -12.39 11.65 -15.77
N TYR A 175 -12.63 10.37 -16.03
CA TYR A 175 -11.59 9.39 -16.40
C TYR A 175 -11.03 9.57 -17.82
N ASP A 176 -11.44 10.62 -18.54
CA ASP A 176 -10.98 11.00 -19.89
C ASP A 176 -9.76 11.94 -19.88
N GLU A 177 -9.14 12.24 -18.73
CA GLU A 177 -7.88 12.99 -18.70
C GLU A 177 -6.72 12.19 -19.32
N ASP A 178 -5.84 12.88 -20.05
CA ASP A 178 -4.62 12.31 -20.62
C ASP A 178 -3.68 11.85 -19.50
N THR A 179 -3.69 10.54 -19.21
CA THR A 179 -2.84 9.93 -18.18
C THR A 179 -1.54 9.32 -18.70
N THR A 180 -1.08 9.80 -19.87
CA THR A 180 0.19 9.41 -20.53
C THR A 180 1.37 9.49 -19.57
N TYR A 181 1.47 10.59 -18.80
CA TYR A 181 2.43 10.77 -17.72
C TYR A 181 1.68 10.87 -16.39
N PHE A 182 2.05 10.05 -15.41
CA PHE A 182 1.29 9.92 -14.17
C PHE A 182 2.17 9.93 -12.93
N GLY A 183 1.66 10.50 -11.83
CA GLY A 183 2.36 10.57 -10.55
C GLY A 183 3.41 11.67 -10.48
N ASP A 184 4.31 11.57 -9.50
CA ASP A 184 5.26 12.65 -9.15
C ASP A 184 6.46 12.77 -10.09
N MET A 185 6.52 11.95 -11.15
CA MET A 185 7.60 11.93 -12.13
C MET A 185 9.00 11.68 -11.52
N VAL A 186 9.07 11.10 -10.32
CA VAL A 186 10.33 10.67 -9.72
C VAL A 186 10.86 9.49 -10.53
N PRO A 187 12.09 9.55 -11.08
CA PRO A 187 12.62 8.45 -11.89
C PRO A 187 12.64 7.14 -11.11
N PHE A 188 11.97 6.09 -11.61
CA PHE A 188 11.76 4.81 -10.91
C PHE A 188 10.89 4.87 -9.63
N GLY A 189 10.27 6.01 -9.32
CA GLY A 189 9.33 6.16 -8.19
C GLY A 189 7.97 5.51 -8.43
N ASP A 190 7.60 5.31 -9.69
CA ASP A 190 6.45 4.50 -10.11
C ASP A 190 6.91 3.47 -11.17
N PRO A 191 6.18 2.36 -11.39
CA PRO A 191 6.46 1.41 -12.47
C PRO A 191 6.52 2.09 -13.85
N GLN A 192 7.38 1.61 -14.74
CA GLN A 192 7.65 2.29 -16.04
C GLN A 192 6.40 2.51 -16.91
N TRP A 193 5.45 1.59 -16.91
CA TRP A 193 4.21 1.71 -17.68
C TRP A 193 3.34 2.92 -17.27
N TYR A 194 3.64 3.54 -16.13
CA TYR A 194 3.00 4.78 -15.69
C TYR A 194 3.42 6.00 -16.52
N GLN A 195 4.52 5.91 -17.29
CA GLN A 195 5.19 7.00 -18.00
C GLN A 195 5.18 6.83 -19.52
N ASP A 196 4.07 6.37 -20.09
CA ASP A 196 3.89 6.07 -21.53
C ASP A 196 4.85 5.02 -22.12
N TRP A 197 5.36 4.12 -21.29
CA TRP A 197 6.11 2.97 -21.80
C TRP A 197 5.14 1.96 -22.40
N ALA A 198 5.47 1.45 -23.59
CA ALA A 198 4.75 0.35 -24.19
C ALA A 198 4.76 -0.87 -23.26
N SER A 199 3.59 -1.48 -23.07
CA SER A 199 3.46 -2.68 -22.26
C SER A 199 2.48 -3.65 -22.92
N PRO A 200 2.78 -4.96 -22.94
CA PRO A 200 1.83 -5.98 -23.39
C PRO A 200 0.78 -6.31 -22.31
N TYR A 201 0.93 -5.78 -21.09
CA TYR A 201 0.13 -6.17 -19.92
C TYR A 201 -1.00 -5.18 -19.62
N TYR A 202 -0.75 -3.89 -19.85
CA TYR A 202 -1.64 -2.82 -19.39
C TYR A 202 -2.38 -2.16 -20.55
N ASN A 203 -3.61 -1.74 -20.27
CA ASN A 203 -4.51 -1.05 -21.20
C ASN A 203 -5.26 0.05 -20.41
N ASP A 204 -6.27 0.67 -21.03
CA ASP A 204 -6.98 1.80 -20.42
C ASP A 204 -7.78 1.42 -19.17
N SER A 205 -8.33 0.20 -19.07
CA SER A 205 -9.05 -0.22 -17.85
C SER A 205 -8.11 -0.28 -16.65
N HIS A 206 -6.88 -0.77 -16.84
CA HIS A 206 -5.83 -0.75 -15.83
C HIS A 206 -5.45 0.69 -15.42
N ARG A 207 -5.33 1.60 -16.39
CA ARG A 207 -5.02 3.03 -16.12
C ARG A 207 -6.12 3.69 -15.30
N ARG A 208 -7.40 3.39 -15.55
CA ARG A 208 -8.53 3.89 -14.75
C ARG A 208 -8.48 3.40 -13.30
N VAL A 209 -8.19 2.11 -13.08
CA VAL A 209 -8.02 1.56 -11.73
C VAL A 209 -6.85 2.23 -11.01
N ARG A 210 -5.72 2.42 -11.68
CA ARG A 210 -4.56 3.13 -11.11
C ARG A 210 -4.95 4.53 -10.63
N THR A 211 -5.60 5.32 -11.47
CA THR A 211 -6.03 6.68 -11.12
C THR A 211 -7.00 6.67 -9.93
N TYR A 212 -8.01 5.80 -9.97
CA TYR A 212 -8.98 5.65 -8.89
C TYR A 212 -8.31 5.29 -7.55
N MET A 213 -7.39 4.33 -7.58
CA MET A 213 -6.71 3.83 -6.39
C MET A 213 -5.65 4.81 -5.85
N ARG A 214 -5.00 5.58 -6.72
CA ARG A 214 -4.09 6.68 -6.33
C ARG A 214 -4.84 7.74 -5.54
N ASP A 215 -5.99 8.23 -6.05
CA ASP A 215 -6.82 9.20 -5.33
C ASP A 215 -7.24 8.69 -3.96
N PHE A 216 -7.82 7.48 -3.91
CA PHE A 216 -8.25 6.89 -2.65
C PHE A 216 -7.10 6.78 -1.66
N THR A 217 -5.93 6.29 -2.10
CA THR A 217 -4.80 6.06 -1.22
C THR A 217 -4.22 7.37 -0.68
N GLU A 218 -4.02 8.37 -1.54
CA GLU A 218 -3.45 9.65 -1.15
C GLU A 218 -4.39 10.48 -0.27
N ARG A 219 -5.71 10.39 -0.52
CA ARG A 219 -6.71 11.15 0.22
C ARG A 219 -7.10 10.49 1.54
N GLU A 220 -7.29 9.18 1.55
CA GLU A 220 -7.93 8.49 2.69
C GLU A 220 -6.95 7.76 3.60
N LEU A 221 -5.83 7.27 3.07
CA LEU A 221 -4.92 6.40 3.82
C LEU A 221 -3.65 7.14 4.22
N MET A 222 -2.93 7.72 3.25
CA MET A 222 -1.59 8.28 3.45
C MET A 222 -1.48 9.29 4.61
N PRO A 223 -2.42 10.26 4.77
CA PRO A 223 -2.33 11.25 5.84
C PRO A 223 -2.42 10.67 7.25
N ASN A 224 -3.03 9.49 7.39
CA ASN A 224 -3.37 8.89 8.67
C ASN A 224 -2.41 7.78 9.11
N CYS A 225 -1.59 7.25 8.19
CA CYS A 225 -0.81 6.04 8.42
C CYS A 225 0.14 6.12 9.61
N HIS A 226 0.78 7.27 9.85
CA HIS A 226 1.67 7.43 11.00
C HIS A 226 0.90 7.25 12.32
N GLU A 227 -0.23 7.94 12.47
CA GLU A 227 -1.04 7.90 13.70
C GLU A 227 -1.61 6.50 13.96
N TRP A 228 -2.08 5.81 12.93
CA TRP A 228 -2.59 4.44 13.05
C TRP A 228 -1.51 3.46 13.49
N GLU A 229 -0.30 3.56 12.93
CA GLU A 229 0.80 2.70 13.36
C GLU A 229 1.25 2.98 14.79
N GLU A 230 1.33 4.25 15.19
CA GLU A 230 1.63 4.63 16.58
C GLU A 230 0.56 4.10 17.56
N ALA A 231 -0.72 4.19 17.18
CA ALA A 231 -1.84 3.62 17.92
C ALA A 231 -1.89 2.07 17.84
N LYS A 232 -1.12 1.48 16.93
CA LYS A 232 -1.15 0.08 16.54
C LYS A 232 -2.55 -0.35 16.04
N GLU A 233 -3.39 0.54 15.54
CA GLU A 233 -4.78 0.22 15.21
C GLU A 233 -5.29 1.11 14.08
N ILE A 234 -6.14 0.54 13.21
CA ILE A 234 -6.87 1.30 12.20
C ILE A 234 -8.32 1.52 12.66
N PRO A 235 -8.94 2.68 12.35
CA PRO A 235 -10.35 2.89 12.64
C PRO A 235 -11.23 1.83 11.97
N PRO A 236 -12.18 1.19 12.68
CA PRO A 236 -13.08 0.20 12.10
C PRO A 236 -13.84 0.71 10.86
N ALA A 237 -14.25 1.99 10.87
CA ALA A 237 -14.92 2.65 9.75
C ALA A 237 -14.09 2.66 8.45
N MET A 238 -12.76 2.47 8.53
CA MET A 238 -11.90 2.39 7.35
C MET A 238 -12.11 1.09 6.56
N ILE A 239 -12.46 -0.01 7.23
CA ILE A 239 -12.80 -1.27 6.56
C ILE A 239 -14.07 -1.10 5.71
N GLU A 240 -15.11 -0.46 6.28
CA GLU A 240 -16.34 -0.14 5.54
C GLU A 240 -16.06 0.80 4.36
N LYS A 241 -15.14 1.75 4.54
CA LYS A 241 -14.75 2.67 3.47
C LYS A 241 -14.03 1.94 2.34
N CYS A 242 -13.13 1.02 2.65
CA CYS A 242 -12.50 0.15 1.66
C CYS A 242 -13.52 -0.75 0.95
N ALA A 243 -14.53 -1.27 1.65
CA ALA A 243 -15.61 -2.05 1.05
C ALA A 243 -16.41 -1.20 0.04
N LYS A 244 -16.82 0.00 0.44
CA LYS A 244 -17.54 0.96 -0.42
C LYS A 244 -16.72 1.46 -1.61
N ALA A 245 -15.39 1.35 -1.55
CA ALA A 245 -14.49 1.66 -2.65
C ALA A 245 -14.19 0.44 -3.56
N GLY A 246 -14.78 -0.73 -3.29
CA GLY A 246 -14.53 -1.95 -4.05
C GLY A 246 -13.22 -2.66 -3.74
N ILE A 247 -12.43 -2.13 -2.79
CA ILE A 247 -11.08 -2.62 -2.49
C ILE A 247 -11.11 -4.04 -1.93
N LEU A 248 -12.05 -4.33 -1.02
CA LEU A 248 -12.14 -5.66 -0.41
C LEU A 248 -12.49 -6.76 -1.43
N ALA A 249 -13.31 -6.44 -2.43
CA ALA A 249 -13.64 -7.36 -3.53
C ALA A 249 -12.48 -7.53 -4.52
N ALA A 250 -11.68 -6.48 -4.74
CA ALA A 250 -10.55 -6.50 -5.66
C ALA A 250 -9.36 -7.38 -5.21
N VAL A 251 -9.22 -7.66 -3.90
CA VAL A 251 -8.02 -8.31 -3.34
C VAL A 251 -8.19 -9.79 -3.00
N VAL A 252 -9.37 -10.38 -3.25
CA VAL A 252 -9.68 -11.77 -2.87
C VAL A 252 -9.54 -12.77 -4.01
N SER A 253 -9.38 -12.29 -5.26
CA SER A 253 -9.29 -13.13 -6.46
C SER A 253 -8.62 -12.36 -7.62
N HIS A 254 -8.17 -13.10 -8.64
CA HIS A 254 -7.72 -12.54 -9.92
C HIS A 254 -8.88 -12.06 -10.80
N HIS A 255 -10.08 -12.59 -10.58
CA HIS A 255 -11.30 -12.17 -11.26
C HIS A 255 -12.23 -11.46 -10.29
N TRP A 256 -13.06 -10.54 -10.80
CA TRP A 256 -14.06 -9.89 -9.97
C TRP A 256 -15.06 -10.95 -9.43
N PRO A 257 -15.32 -11.01 -8.11
CA PRO A 257 -16.18 -12.03 -7.52
C PRO A 257 -17.67 -11.68 -7.69
N THR A 258 -18.14 -11.62 -8.94
CA THR A 258 -19.48 -11.13 -9.33
C THR A 258 -20.62 -11.78 -8.57
N ASP A 259 -20.53 -13.07 -8.28
CA ASP A 259 -21.58 -13.80 -7.56
C ASP A 259 -21.81 -13.28 -6.13
N TYR A 260 -20.75 -12.73 -5.51
CA TYR A 260 -20.73 -12.33 -4.09
C TYR A 260 -20.52 -10.81 -3.88
N ALA A 261 -20.11 -10.07 -4.91
CA ALA A 261 -19.86 -8.63 -4.86
C ALA A 261 -21.01 -7.78 -5.44
N LYS A 262 -22.25 -8.29 -5.40
CA LYS A 262 -23.42 -7.57 -5.92
C LYS A 262 -23.61 -6.25 -5.17
N GLY A 263 -23.68 -5.15 -5.92
CA GLY A 263 -23.82 -3.80 -5.38
C GLY A 263 -22.53 -3.18 -4.84
N ILE A 264 -21.40 -3.88 -4.92
CA ILE A 264 -20.07 -3.31 -4.63
C ILE A 264 -19.55 -2.65 -5.91
N PRO A 265 -19.12 -1.38 -5.86
CA PRO A 265 -18.57 -0.72 -7.03
C PRO A 265 -17.24 -1.35 -7.44
N VAL A 266 -17.03 -1.50 -8.76
CA VAL A 266 -15.74 -1.92 -9.30
C VAL A 266 -14.81 -0.71 -9.36
N PRO A 267 -13.58 -0.79 -8.81
CA PRO A 267 -12.60 0.29 -8.89
C PRO A 267 -12.42 0.80 -10.33
N GLY A 268 -12.34 2.12 -10.50
CA GLY A 268 -12.14 2.75 -11.82
C GLY A 268 -13.29 2.56 -12.82
N GLY A 269 -14.47 2.11 -12.37
CA GLY A 269 -15.64 1.90 -13.23
C GLY A 269 -15.42 0.85 -14.33
N VAL A 270 -14.52 -0.10 -14.09
CA VAL A 270 -14.23 -1.20 -15.02
C VAL A 270 -15.41 -2.17 -15.06
N ASP A 271 -15.70 -2.73 -16.23
CA ASP A 271 -16.67 -3.82 -16.34
C ASP A 271 -16.14 -5.02 -15.54
N PRO A 272 -16.91 -5.61 -14.60
CA PRO A 272 -16.53 -6.83 -13.90
C PRO A 272 -15.95 -7.94 -14.79
N ALA A 273 -16.43 -8.06 -16.04
CA ALA A 273 -15.97 -9.05 -17.01
C ALA A 273 -14.57 -8.76 -17.58
N GLU A 274 -14.11 -7.51 -17.54
CA GLU A 274 -12.76 -7.08 -17.95
C GLU A 274 -11.73 -7.22 -16.82
N TRP A 275 -12.18 -7.44 -15.58
CA TRP A 275 -11.30 -7.51 -14.42
C TRP A 275 -10.37 -8.73 -14.48
N ASP A 276 -9.08 -8.48 -14.32
CA ASP A 276 -8.04 -9.52 -14.31
C ASP A 276 -6.99 -9.27 -13.21
N GLY A 277 -6.01 -10.18 -13.13
CA GLY A 277 -4.96 -10.14 -12.11
C GLY A 277 -4.13 -8.86 -12.10
N PHE A 278 -4.02 -8.14 -13.22
CA PHE A 278 -3.30 -6.86 -13.25
C PHE A 278 -4.11 -5.74 -12.59
N HIS A 279 -5.45 -5.77 -12.67
CA HIS A 279 -6.30 -4.86 -11.91
C HIS A 279 -6.15 -5.09 -10.40
N SER A 280 -6.20 -6.35 -9.95
CA SER A 280 -5.97 -6.72 -8.54
C SER A 280 -4.57 -6.31 -8.06
N TYR A 281 -3.56 -6.50 -8.91
CA TYR A 281 -2.19 -6.03 -8.63
C TYR A 281 -2.13 -4.51 -8.45
N ILE A 282 -2.75 -3.73 -9.33
CA ILE A 282 -2.74 -2.25 -9.24
C ILE A 282 -3.40 -1.78 -7.94
N VAL A 283 -4.49 -2.41 -7.51
CA VAL A 283 -5.10 -2.12 -6.20
C VAL A 283 -4.09 -2.33 -5.08
N CYS A 284 -3.38 -3.46 -5.06
CA CYS A 284 -2.36 -3.76 -4.05
C CYS A 284 -1.18 -2.78 -4.10
N ASP A 285 -0.67 -2.49 -5.30
CA ASP A 285 0.45 -1.59 -5.58
C ASP A 285 0.14 -0.15 -5.14
N GLU A 286 -1.01 0.39 -5.53
CA GLU A 286 -1.41 1.74 -5.14
C GLU A 286 -1.60 1.85 -3.63
N LEU A 287 -2.28 0.91 -2.97
CA LEU A 287 -2.45 0.93 -1.52
C LEU A 287 -1.10 0.90 -0.77
N CYS A 288 -0.11 0.17 -1.29
CA CYS A 288 1.23 0.10 -0.70
C CYS A 288 2.03 1.42 -0.79
N ARG A 289 1.58 2.42 -1.57
CA ARG A 289 2.18 3.78 -1.57
C ARG A 289 2.16 4.47 -0.21
N THR A 290 1.25 4.04 0.66
CA THR A 290 1.21 4.42 2.08
C THR A 290 2.56 4.21 2.79
N GLY A 291 3.34 3.23 2.34
CA GLY A 291 4.60 2.85 2.98
C GLY A 291 4.37 2.31 4.39
N SER A 292 3.30 1.52 4.58
CA SER A 292 2.87 0.98 5.88
C SER A 292 2.32 -0.43 5.74
N GLY A 293 3.15 -1.45 5.98
CA GLY A 293 2.75 -2.85 5.94
C GLY A 293 1.70 -3.21 7.00
N GLY A 294 1.76 -2.56 8.17
CA GLY A 294 0.74 -2.74 9.22
C GLY A 294 -0.66 -2.31 8.78
N VAL A 295 -0.80 -1.10 8.22
CA VAL A 295 -2.07 -0.61 7.65
C VAL A 295 -2.54 -1.51 6.51
N MET A 296 -1.65 -1.90 5.59
CA MET A 296 -1.98 -2.81 4.49
C MET A 296 -2.57 -4.12 4.99
N TRP A 297 -1.89 -4.76 5.94
CA TRP A 297 -2.35 -6.02 6.49
C TRP A 297 -3.58 -5.86 7.39
N ALA A 298 -3.73 -4.72 8.05
CA ALA A 298 -4.93 -4.39 8.80
C ALA A 298 -6.17 -4.23 7.91
N LEU A 299 -6.02 -3.74 6.68
CA LEU A 299 -7.14 -3.55 5.76
C LEU A 299 -7.46 -4.81 4.95
N ILE A 300 -6.44 -5.40 4.33
CA ILE A 300 -6.62 -6.45 3.31
C ILE A 300 -5.90 -7.76 3.61
N GLY A 301 -4.97 -7.77 4.58
CA GLY A 301 -4.08 -8.90 4.82
C GLY A 301 -4.79 -10.18 5.21
N GLY A 302 -5.60 -10.15 6.28
CA GLY A 302 -6.37 -11.32 6.72
C GLY A 302 -7.42 -11.76 5.70
N LEU A 303 -8.11 -10.80 5.08
CA LEU A 303 -9.12 -11.04 4.06
C LEU A 303 -8.55 -11.77 2.85
N GLY A 304 -7.45 -11.25 2.29
CA GLY A 304 -6.82 -11.74 1.07
C GLY A 304 -6.21 -13.14 1.18
N ILE A 305 -6.03 -13.68 2.39
CA ILE A 305 -5.56 -15.06 2.60
C ILE A 305 -6.61 -15.97 3.25
N GLY A 306 -7.56 -15.39 3.99
CA GLY A 306 -8.58 -16.12 4.74
C GLY A 306 -9.83 -16.45 3.94
N LEU A 307 -10.27 -15.54 3.05
CA LEU A 307 -11.46 -15.72 2.22
C LEU A 307 -11.25 -16.63 1.00
N PRO A 308 -10.12 -16.58 0.27
CA PRO A 308 -9.96 -17.38 -0.95
C PRO A 308 -10.19 -18.88 -0.78
N PRO A 309 -9.73 -19.55 0.31
CA PRO A 309 -10.05 -20.96 0.53
C PRO A 309 -11.57 -21.24 0.62
N ILE A 310 -12.35 -20.31 1.18
CA ILE A 310 -13.80 -20.42 1.27
C ILE A 310 -14.42 -20.33 -0.13
N LEU A 311 -14.02 -19.31 -0.90
CA LEU A 311 -14.51 -19.12 -2.27
C LEU A 311 -14.19 -20.30 -3.19
N ARG A 312 -13.01 -20.92 -3.00
CA ARG A 312 -12.55 -22.01 -3.86
C ARG A 312 -13.07 -23.38 -3.41
N PHE A 313 -13.05 -23.68 -2.11
CA PHE A 313 -13.25 -25.04 -1.58
C PHE A 313 -14.41 -25.17 -0.59
N GLY A 314 -15.07 -24.08 -0.20
CA GLY A 314 -16.25 -24.11 0.66
C GLY A 314 -17.48 -24.68 -0.07
N SER A 315 -18.48 -25.12 0.69
CA SER A 315 -19.80 -25.43 0.16
C SER A 315 -20.49 -24.15 -0.34
N GLN A 316 -21.50 -24.29 -1.20
CA GLN A 316 -22.23 -23.11 -1.71
C GLN A 316 -22.87 -22.30 -0.57
N GLU A 317 -23.48 -22.99 0.41
CA GLU A 317 -24.04 -22.37 1.61
C GLU A 317 -22.99 -21.55 2.39
N MET A 318 -21.79 -22.10 2.54
CA MET A 318 -20.67 -21.41 3.20
C MET A 318 -20.26 -20.16 2.42
N LYS A 319 -20.16 -20.24 1.09
CA LYS A 319 -19.80 -19.09 0.24
C LYS A 319 -20.83 -17.98 0.33
N ASP A 320 -22.11 -18.32 0.18
CA ASP A 320 -23.24 -17.38 0.21
C ASP A 320 -23.35 -16.65 1.55
N ARG A 321 -22.97 -17.32 2.65
CA ARG A 321 -23.02 -16.76 4.00
C ARG A 321 -21.79 -15.93 4.37
N VAL A 322 -20.60 -16.36 3.98
CA VAL A 322 -19.33 -15.76 4.43
C VAL A 322 -18.85 -14.66 3.50
N ALA A 323 -18.90 -14.88 2.18
CA ALA A 323 -18.29 -13.95 1.24
C ALA A 323 -18.95 -12.56 1.25
N PRO A 324 -20.29 -12.40 1.18
CA PRO A 324 -20.91 -11.07 1.20
C PRO A 324 -20.61 -10.29 2.49
N ALA A 325 -20.55 -10.97 3.63
CA ALA A 325 -20.22 -10.34 4.92
C ALA A 325 -18.78 -9.82 4.94
N CYS A 326 -17.84 -10.60 4.42
CA CYS A 326 -16.44 -10.20 4.31
C CYS A 326 -16.22 -9.07 3.29
N LEU A 327 -16.87 -9.16 2.12
CA LEU A 327 -16.71 -8.19 1.04
C LEU A 327 -17.36 -6.84 1.34
N SER A 328 -18.44 -6.82 2.12
CA SER A 328 -19.06 -5.59 2.64
C SER A 328 -18.30 -4.97 3.81
N GLY A 329 -17.30 -5.66 4.37
CA GLY A 329 -16.56 -5.22 5.54
C GLY A 329 -17.31 -5.36 6.88
N THR A 330 -18.50 -5.97 6.88
CA THR A 330 -19.32 -6.17 8.09
C THR A 330 -18.79 -7.27 8.99
N LYS A 331 -18.07 -8.23 8.43
CA LYS A 331 -17.30 -9.24 9.16
C LYS A 331 -15.91 -9.36 8.56
N ARG A 332 -14.98 -9.86 9.36
CA ARG A 332 -13.59 -10.07 8.97
C ARG A 332 -13.20 -11.53 9.09
N ILE A 333 -12.30 -11.94 8.21
CA ILE A 333 -11.78 -13.29 8.14
C ILE A 333 -10.26 -13.28 8.15
N CYS A 334 -9.66 -14.30 8.77
CA CYS A 334 -8.22 -14.55 8.72
C CYS A 334 -7.91 -16.02 8.44
N LEU A 335 -6.67 -16.29 8.04
CA LEU A 335 -6.14 -17.64 7.87
C LEU A 335 -5.30 -18.04 9.09
N ALA A 336 -5.58 -19.21 9.67
CA ALA A 336 -4.96 -19.70 10.90
C ALA A 336 -4.28 -21.06 10.70
N ILE A 337 -3.03 -21.03 10.23
CA ILE A 337 -2.22 -22.24 9.96
C ILE A 337 -1.18 -22.46 11.06
N THR A 338 -0.28 -21.48 11.21
CA THR A 338 0.95 -21.59 12.00
C THR A 338 0.68 -21.77 13.49
N GLU A 339 1.52 -22.57 14.13
CA GLU A 339 1.45 -22.88 15.56
C GLU A 339 2.76 -22.51 16.27
N PRO A 340 2.76 -22.38 17.60
CA PRO A 340 4.00 -22.25 18.37
C PRO A 340 4.96 -23.43 18.18
N SER A 341 4.42 -24.62 17.93
CA SER A 341 5.16 -25.86 17.67
C SER A 341 5.82 -25.90 16.27
N GLY A 342 5.34 -25.12 15.30
CA GLY A 342 5.88 -25.15 13.94
C GLY A 342 5.26 -24.15 12.97
N GLY A 343 6.11 -23.53 12.15
CA GLY A 343 5.72 -22.64 11.05
C GLY A 343 5.97 -23.24 9.67
N SER A 344 7.23 -23.46 9.30
CA SER A 344 7.58 -24.05 7.99
C SER A 344 7.11 -25.50 7.84
N ASP A 345 7.01 -26.24 8.95
CA ASP A 345 6.60 -27.64 8.98
C ASP A 345 5.10 -27.80 9.27
N VAL A 346 4.28 -27.28 8.35
CA VAL A 346 2.80 -27.29 8.46
C VAL A 346 2.24 -28.71 8.61
N ALA A 347 2.91 -29.72 8.05
CA ALA A 347 2.47 -31.11 8.08
C ALA A 347 2.43 -31.70 9.51
N ASN A 348 3.18 -31.11 10.44
CA ASN A 348 3.29 -31.53 11.83
C ASN A 348 2.55 -30.62 12.81
N LEU A 349 1.58 -29.82 12.33
CA LEU A 349 0.67 -29.07 13.21
C LEU A 349 -0.06 -30.00 14.20
N THR A 350 -0.42 -29.45 15.35
CA THR A 350 -0.90 -30.15 16.54
C THR A 350 -2.31 -29.76 16.98
N THR A 351 -2.88 -28.65 16.47
CA THR A 351 -4.30 -28.31 16.70
C THR A 351 -5.17 -29.45 16.20
N THR A 352 -6.01 -30.02 17.06
CA THR A 352 -6.87 -31.18 16.73
C THR A 352 -8.29 -30.75 16.42
N ALA A 353 -9.01 -31.61 15.69
CA ALA A 353 -10.44 -31.51 15.46
C ALA A 353 -11.04 -32.93 15.53
N GLU A 354 -11.65 -33.28 16.66
CA GLU A 354 -12.19 -34.63 16.90
C GLU A 354 -13.70 -34.65 16.69
N LYS A 355 -14.22 -35.63 15.94
CA LYS A 355 -15.67 -35.76 15.76
C LYS A 355 -16.34 -36.14 17.09
N THR A 356 -17.40 -35.41 17.40
CA THR A 356 -18.36 -35.77 18.44
C THR A 356 -18.99 -37.14 18.18
N ALA A 357 -19.49 -37.80 19.22
CA ALA A 357 -20.05 -39.15 19.13
C ALA A 357 -21.24 -39.27 18.16
N ASP A 358 -22.01 -38.18 17.98
CA ASP A 358 -23.13 -38.13 17.01
C ASP A 358 -22.68 -37.82 15.57
N GLY A 359 -21.38 -37.53 15.38
CA GLY A 359 -20.78 -37.21 14.08
C GLY A 359 -21.18 -35.85 13.49
N LYS A 360 -21.87 -34.98 14.25
CA LYS A 360 -22.40 -33.71 13.73
C LYS A 360 -21.47 -32.52 13.90
N HIS A 361 -20.52 -32.61 14.81
CA HIS A 361 -19.56 -31.54 15.09
C HIS A 361 -18.16 -32.09 15.27
N TYR A 362 -17.16 -31.25 14.98
CA TYR A 362 -15.81 -31.36 15.49
C TYR A 362 -15.67 -30.59 16.80
N ILE A 363 -14.86 -31.12 17.73
CA ILE A 363 -14.35 -30.40 18.88
C ILE A 363 -12.91 -29.99 18.56
N VAL A 364 -12.68 -28.68 18.43
CA VAL A 364 -11.38 -28.11 18.04
C VAL A 364 -10.63 -27.62 19.27
N ASN A 365 -9.39 -28.08 19.41
CA ASN A 365 -8.48 -27.71 20.51
C ASN A 365 -7.08 -27.41 19.99
N GLY A 366 -6.48 -26.32 20.45
CA GLY A 366 -5.10 -25.98 20.13
C GLY A 366 -4.83 -24.49 20.08
N GLU A 367 -3.68 -24.13 19.52
CA GLU A 367 -3.20 -22.76 19.47
C GLU A 367 -2.56 -22.43 18.13
N LYS A 368 -2.81 -21.21 17.68
CA LYS A 368 -2.27 -20.61 16.48
C LYS A 368 -1.51 -19.34 16.81
N LYS A 369 -0.47 -19.06 16.03
CA LYS A 369 0.47 -17.96 16.29
C LYS A 369 0.74 -17.18 15.01
N TRP A 370 0.90 -15.87 15.18
CA TRP A 370 1.12 -14.90 14.10
C TRP A 370 -0.06 -14.79 13.13
N ILE A 371 -1.29 -14.87 13.65
CA ILE A 371 -2.50 -14.80 12.82
C ILE A 371 -2.83 -13.34 12.55
N THR A 372 -2.53 -12.89 11.32
CA THR A 372 -2.86 -11.55 10.83
C THR A 372 -4.36 -11.31 10.95
N ASN A 373 -4.73 -10.15 11.48
CA ASN A 373 -6.10 -9.74 11.82
C ASN A 373 -6.83 -10.59 12.87
N GLY A 374 -6.21 -11.60 13.49
CA GLY A 374 -6.93 -12.56 14.34
C GLY A 374 -7.80 -11.91 15.43
N ILE A 375 -7.32 -10.82 16.05
CA ILE A 375 -8.09 -10.09 17.07
C ILE A 375 -9.32 -9.35 16.54
N TYR A 376 -9.37 -9.05 15.24
CA TYR A 376 -10.46 -8.34 14.59
C TYR A 376 -11.47 -9.25 13.89
N CYS A 377 -11.20 -10.55 13.79
CA CYS A 377 -11.97 -11.46 12.94
C CYS A 377 -13.09 -12.18 13.69
N GLU A 378 -14.24 -12.31 13.00
CA GLU A 378 -15.34 -13.21 13.37
C GLU A 378 -15.15 -14.59 12.75
N TYR A 379 -14.45 -14.68 11.62
CA TYR A 379 -14.24 -15.92 10.87
C TYR A 379 -12.76 -16.30 10.81
N PHE A 380 -12.50 -17.60 10.94
CA PHE A 380 -11.16 -18.17 10.92
C PHE A 380 -11.15 -19.37 9.97
N THR A 381 -10.33 -19.31 8.93
CA THR A 381 -10.01 -20.49 8.11
C THR A 381 -8.85 -21.21 8.78
N VAL A 382 -9.11 -22.33 9.46
CA VAL A 382 -8.18 -22.97 10.40
C VAL A 382 -7.70 -24.32 9.86
N ALA A 383 -6.38 -24.52 9.78
CA ALA A 383 -5.83 -25.85 9.55
C ALA A 383 -5.78 -26.64 10.85
N VAL A 384 -6.36 -27.85 10.83
CA VAL A 384 -6.52 -28.72 12.00
C VAL A 384 -6.14 -30.15 11.63
N ARG A 385 -5.84 -30.95 12.65
CA ARG A 385 -5.59 -32.38 12.51
C ARG A 385 -6.86 -33.15 12.86
N THR A 386 -7.45 -33.78 11.84
CA THR A 386 -8.60 -34.68 11.95
C THR A 386 -8.19 -36.16 11.90
N GLY A 387 -6.98 -36.45 11.39
CA GLY A 387 -6.48 -37.81 11.22
C GLY A 387 -5.07 -38.04 11.79
N GLY A 388 -4.38 -39.06 11.25
CA GLY A 388 -3.04 -39.46 11.67
C GLY A 388 -1.93 -38.44 11.39
N LYS A 389 -0.66 -38.82 11.53
CA LYS A 389 0.49 -37.94 11.31
C LYS A 389 0.67 -37.55 9.83
N GLY A 390 1.36 -36.44 9.59
CA GLY A 390 1.73 -35.97 8.25
C GLY A 390 0.59 -35.35 7.45
N TYR A 391 0.80 -35.23 6.14
CA TYR A 391 -0.06 -34.48 5.22
C TYR A 391 -1.52 -34.96 5.20
N GLY A 392 -1.74 -36.28 5.20
CA GLY A 392 -3.07 -36.89 5.07
C GLY A 392 -3.95 -36.79 6.32
N GLY A 393 -3.43 -36.28 7.43
CA GLY A 393 -4.22 -36.04 8.65
C GLY A 393 -4.71 -34.60 8.80
N ILE A 394 -4.42 -33.73 7.84
CA ILE A 394 -4.75 -32.30 7.92
C ILE A 394 -6.07 -32.02 7.21
N SER A 395 -6.94 -31.26 7.86
CA SER A 395 -8.19 -30.70 7.32
C SER A 395 -8.17 -29.18 7.45
N LEU A 396 -9.08 -28.53 6.72
CA LEU A 396 -9.29 -27.09 6.79
C LEU A 396 -10.74 -26.83 7.21
N LEU A 397 -10.96 -26.08 8.29
CA LEU A 397 -12.28 -25.77 8.84
C LEU A 397 -12.53 -24.26 8.81
N LEU A 398 -13.78 -23.87 8.56
CA LEU A 398 -14.27 -22.54 8.92
C LEU A 398 -14.70 -22.55 10.40
N VAL A 399 -13.96 -21.85 11.25
CA VAL A 399 -14.32 -21.64 12.66
C VAL A 399 -14.86 -20.24 12.85
N GLU A 400 -16.01 -20.12 13.51
CA GLU A 400 -16.63 -18.83 13.82
C GLU A 400 -16.41 -18.49 15.28
N ARG A 401 -16.06 -17.24 15.56
CA ARG A 401 -15.89 -16.75 16.93
C ARG A 401 -17.15 -16.95 17.78
N SER A 402 -18.33 -16.87 17.16
CA SER A 402 -19.62 -17.05 17.83
C SER A 402 -19.88 -18.48 18.32
N PHE A 403 -19.09 -19.47 17.91
CA PHE A 403 -19.20 -20.84 18.45
C PHE A 403 -18.68 -20.97 19.89
N GLY A 404 -18.05 -19.92 20.44
CA GLY A 404 -17.45 -19.95 21.77
C GLY A 404 -16.09 -20.66 21.77
N GLY A 405 -15.33 -20.51 22.86
CA GLY A 405 -14.01 -21.14 23.00
C GLY A 405 -12.90 -20.60 22.10
N VAL A 406 -13.15 -19.51 21.34
CA VAL A 406 -12.14 -18.82 20.51
C VAL A 406 -11.61 -17.59 21.23
N ASN A 407 -10.39 -17.68 21.75
CA ASN A 407 -9.71 -16.59 22.45
C ASN A 407 -8.59 -16.00 21.58
N THR A 408 -8.45 -14.66 21.56
CA THR A 408 -7.42 -13.99 20.75
C THR A 408 -6.66 -12.95 21.55
N ARG A 409 -5.34 -12.90 21.40
CA ARG A 409 -4.47 -11.92 22.03
C ARG A 409 -3.50 -11.33 21.03
N LYS A 410 -3.48 -10.01 20.92
CA LYS A 410 -2.56 -9.28 20.03
C LYS A 410 -1.10 -9.46 20.43
N MET A 411 -0.22 -9.49 19.43
CA MET A 411 1.23 -9.63 19.58
C MET A 411 1.94 -8.28 19.40
N ASP A 412 2.97 -8.04 20.21
CA ASP A 412 3.91 -6.94 20.01
C ASP A 412 5.01 -7.35 19.03
N CYS A 413 4.76 -7.12 17.75
CA CYS A 413 5.72 -7.38 16.66
C CYS A 413 6.71 -6.21 16.48
N SER A 414 7.86 -6.47 15.83
CA SER A 414 8.88 -5.44 15.57
C SER A 414 8.41 -4.35 14.60
N GLY A 415 7.48 -4.68 13.71
CA GLY A 415 6.83 -3.78 12.76
C GLY A 415 5.41 -4.28 12.42
N ALA A 416 4.76 -3.63 11.46
CA ALA A 416 3.40 -3.94 11.00
C ALA A 416 2.39 -3.90 12.17
N TRP A 417 2.51 -2.89 13.02
CA TRP A 417 1.86 -2.86 14.33
C TRP A 417 0.34 -2.84 14.25
N SER A 418 -0.19 -2.19 13.21
CA SER A 418 -1.63 -2.08 12.98
C SER A 418 -2.30 -3.38 12.52
N SER A 419 -1.52 -4.35 12.04
CA SER A 419 -2.00 -5.58 11.38
C SER A 419 -2.92 -6.47 12.23
N GLY A 420 -2.93 -6.29 13.56
CA GLY A 420 -3.70 -7.15 14.47
C GLY A 420 -3.15 -8.58 14.54
N THR A 421 -1.87 -8.78 14.25
CA THR A 421 -1.19 -10.08 14.40
C THR A 421 -1.41 -10.63 15.81
N SER A 422 -1.93 -11.87 15.89
CA SER A 422 -2.48 -12.42 17.14
C SER A 422 -2.03 -13.85 17.42
N TYR A 423 -2.02 -14.19 18.72
CA TYR A 423 -2.24 -15.55 19.19
C TYR A 423 -3.74 -15.85 19.14
N VAL A 424 -4.10 -17.07 18.74
CA VAL A 424 -5.47 -17.57 18.75
C VAL A 424 -5.48 -18.91 19.46
N THR A 425 -6.34 -19.07 20.45
CA THR A 425 -6.52 -20.32 21.21
C THR A 425 -7.92 -20.85 20.98
N PHE A 426 -8.03 -22.14 20.73
CA PHE A 426 -9.28 -22.88 20.60
C PHE A 426 -9.40 -23.83 21.79
N GLU A 427 -10.45 -23.67 22.59
CA GLU A 427 -10.77 -24.48 23.76
C GLU A 427 -12.17 -25.07 23.59
N ASP A 428 -12.23 -26.37 23.31
CA ASP A 428 -13.44 -27.15 23.09
C ASP A 428 -14.45 -26.50 22.13
N VAL A 429 -13.93 -25.90 21.05
CA VAL A 429 -14.77 -25.19 20.08
C VAL A 429 -15.57 -26.20 19.27
N LYS A 430 -16.90 -26.14 19.40
CA LYS A 430 -17.83 -27.03 18.73
C LYS A 430 -18.17 -26.52 17.33
N VAL A 431 -17.49 -27.06 16.32
CA VAL A 431 -17.60 -26.64 14.91
C VAL A 431 -18.48 -27.64 14.14
N PRO A 432 -19.53 -27.21 13.43
CA PRO A 432 -20.35 -28.12 12.62
C PRO A 432 -19.54 -28.85 11.53
N VAL A 433 -19.90 -30.08 11.17
CA VAL A 433 -19.15 -30.84 10.14
C VAL A 433 -19.27 -30.23 8.75
N GLU A 434 -20.35 -29.51 8.46
CA GLU A 434 -20.59 -28.74 7.25
C GLU A 434 -19.64 -27.54 7.09
N ASN A 435 -18.91 -27.16 8.16
CA ASN A 435 -17.88 -26.14 8.11
C ASN A 435 -16.51 -26.68 7.62
N LEU A 436 -16.43 -27.95 7.24
CA LEU A 436 -15.26 -28.53 6.58
C LEU A 436 -15.12 -28.01 5.14
N LEU A 437 -13.93 -27.54 4.79
CA LEU A 437 -13.59 -27.16 3.42
C LEU A 437 -13.03 -28.39 2.69
N GLY A 438 -13.60 -28.72 1.54
CA GLY A 438 -13.25 -29.92 0.79
C GLY A 438 -13.49 -31.21 1.58
N GLU A 439 -12.53 -32.13 1.50
CA GLU A 439 -12.63 -33.45 2.14
C GLU A 439 -11.76 -33.57 3.39
N GLU A 440 -12.18 -34.43 4.32
CA GLU A 440 -11.45 -34.72 5.54
C GLU A 440 -10.08 -35.34 5.23
N GLY A 441 -9.00 -34.85 5.87
CA GLY A 441 -7.64 -35.29 5.59
C GLY A 441 -7.02 -34.78 4.29
N LYS A 442 -7.76 -33.98 3.49
CA LYS A 442 -7.28 -33.37 2.24
C LYS A 442 -6.94 -31.88 2.37
N GLY A 443 -6.98 -31.33 3.58
CA GLY A 443 -6.75 -29.91 3.84
C GLY A 443 -5.34 -29.42 3.49
N PHE A 444 -4.30 -30.27 3.59
CA PHE A 444 -2.93 -29.85 3.27
C PHE A 444 -2.77 -29.35 1.83
N GLN A 445 -3.41 -30.02 0.86
CA GLN A 445 -3.38 -29.61 -0.54
C GLN A 445 -4.07 -28.25 -0.74
N LEU A 446 -5.20 -28.03 -0.05
CA LEU A 446 -5.92 -26.76 -0.09
C LEU A 446 -5.06 -25.61 0.45
N VAL A 447 -4.34 -25.86 1.55
CA VAL A 447 -3.40 -24.88 2.14
C VAL A 447 -2.27 -24.54 1.16
N MET A 448 -1.66 -25.56 0.51
CA MET A 448 -0.60 -25.32 -0.49
C MET A 448 -1.10 -24.54 -1.69
N ALA A 449 -2.32 -24.82 -2.16
CA ALA A 449 -2.95 -24.10 -3.26
C ALA A 449 -3.17 -22.61 -2.91
N ASN A 450 -3.52 -22.31 -1.65
CA ASN A 450 -3.70 -20.94 -1.17
C ASN A 450 -2.36 -20.17 -1.06
N PHE A 451 -1.29 -20.84 -0.65
CA PHE A 451 0.01 -20.19 -0.41
C PHE A 451 0.65 -19.56 -1.65
N ASN A 452 0.37 -20.06 -2.86
CA ASN A 452 0.92 -19.44 -4.07
C ASN A 452 0.35 -18.03 -4.29
N ALA A 453 -0.94 -17.82 -4.07
CA ALA A 453 -1.55 -16.49 -4.13
C ALA A 453 -1.02 -15.57 -3.03
N GLU A 454 -0.89 -16.08 -1.80
CA GLU A 454 -0.29 -15.35 -0.67
C GLU A 454 1.14 -14.89 -0.99
N ARG A 455 1.99 -15.79 -1.52
CA ARG A 455 3.38 -15.48 -1.90
C ARG A 455 3.46 -14.42 -2.98
N LEU A 456 2.61 -14.51 -3.99
CA LEU A 456 2.54 -13.51 -5.05
C LEU A 456 2.10 -12.14 -4.48
N GLY A 457 1.10 -12.12 -3.60
CA GLY A 457 0.67 -10.91 -2.89
C GLY A 457 1.77 -10.28 -2.02
N ILE A 458 2.60 -11.09 -1.35
CA ILE A 458 3.79 -10.61 -0.62
C ILE A 458 4.80 -10.00 -1.60
N ALA A 459 5.02 -10.63 -2.75
CA ALA A 459 5.95 -10.11 -3.76
C ALA A 459 5.49 -8.77 -4.35
N MET A 460 4.18 -8.60 -4.59
CA MET A 460 3.59 -7.32 -4.99
C MET A 460 3.89 -6.22 -3.96
N GLN A 461 3.56 -6.47 -2.69
CA GLN A 461 3.76 -5.51 -1.60
C GLN A 461 5.24 -5.18 -1.39
N ALA A 462 6.12 -6.19 -1.33
CA ALA A 462 7.54 -6.00 -1.12
C ALA A 462 8.19 -5.20 -2.26
N THR A 463 7.83 -5.48 -3.51
CA THR A 463 8.32 -4.74 -4.67
C THR A 463 7.89 -3.28 -4.61
N ARG A 464 6.64 -3.00 -4.23
CA ARG A 464 6.16 -1.63 -4.06
C ARG A 464 6.83 -0.92 -2.89
N PHE A 465 7.00 -1.55 -1.73
CA PHE A 465 7.69 -0.91 -0.61
C PHE A 465 9.16 -0.63 -0.91
N ALA A 466 9.84 -1.50 -1.66
CA ALA A 466 11.18 -1.21 -2.17
C ALA A 466 11.18 0.09 -3.02
N ARG A 467 10.15 0.26 -3.85
CA ARG A 467 9.93 1.46 -4.66
C ARG A 467 9.61 2.70 -3.82
N VAL A 468 8.79 2.58 -2.78
CA VAL A 468 8.52 3.67 -1.82
C VAL A 468 9.82 4.11 -1.13
N CYS A 469 10.65 3.17 -0.67
CA CYS A 469 11.96 3.47 -0.10
C CYS A 469 12.84 4.24 -1.08
N TYR A 470 12.87 3.82 -2.34
CA TYR A 470 13.59 4.51 -3.41
C TYR A 470 13.03 5.93 -3.64
N GLU A 471 11.71 6.07 -3.79
CA GLU A 471 11.03 7.32 -4.12
C GLU A 471 11.28 8.37 -3.05
N GLU A 472 11.08 8.02 -1.78
CA GLU A 472 11.31 8.91 -0.63
C GLU A 472 12.79 9.31 -0.55
N ALA A 473 13.72 8.37 -0.74
CA ALA A 473 15.15 8.65 -0.73
C ALA A 473 15.57 9.58 -1.88
N MET A 474 15.02 9.41 -3.08
CA MET A 474 15.31 10.25 -4.24
C MET A 474 14.76 11.67 -4.05
N LYS A 475 13.53 11.80 -3.52
CA LYS A 475 12.92 13.09 -3.16
C LYS A 475 13.78 13.83 -2.13
N TYR A 476 14.23 13.13 -1.08
CA TYR A 476 15.13 13.71 -0.08
C TYR A 476 16.49 14.10 -0.67
N ALA A 477 17.11 13.20 -1.44
CA ALA A 477 18.43 13.43 -2.02
C ALA A 477 18.45 14.58 -3.04
N SER A 478 17.30 14.88 -3.63
CA SER A 478 17.09 16.01 -4.55
C SER A 478 16.92 17.37 -3.84
N LYS A 479 16.74 17.38 -2.52
CA LYS A 479 16.57 18.60 -1.70
C LYS A 479 17.75 18.82 -0.75
N ARG A 480 18.29 17.74 -0.18
CA ARG A 480 19.37 17.80 0.80
C ARG A 480 20.69 18.20 0.15
N LYS A 481 21.41 19.16 0.74
CA LYS A 481 22.79 19.51 0.36
C LYS A 481 23.81 19.01 1.37
N THR A 482 24.93 18.49 0.87
CA THR A 482 26.14 18.17 1.66
C THR A 482 27.36 18.51 0.82
N PHE A 483 28.40 19.07 1.46
CA PHE A 483 29.63 19.50 0.78
C PHE A 483 29.36 20.40 -0.45
N GLY A 484 28.39 21.32 -0.33
CA GLY A 484 28.07 22.33 -1.36
C GLY A 484 27.18 21.87 -2.53
N VAL A 485 26.90 20.58 -2.67
CA VAL A 485 26.07 20.03 -3.77
C VAL A 485 24.88 19.24 -3.23
N LEU A 486 23.90 18.92 -4.10
CA LEU A 486 22.78 18.06 -3.70
C LEU A 486 23.26 16.65 -3.39
N LEU A 487 22.58 15.96 -2.49
CA LEU A 487 22.95 14.62 -2.08
C LEU A 487 22.96 13.65 -3.28
N ARG A 488 21.98 13.80 -4.19
CA ARG A 488 21.91 13.02 -5.45
C ARG A 488 23.09 13.24 -6.39
N ASP A 489 23.86 14.32 -6.23
CA ASP A 489 24.97 14.65 -7.12
C ASP A 489 26.28 13.94 -6.73
N HIS A 490 26.33 13.33 -5.55
CA HIS A 490 27.47 12.52 -5.11
C HIS A 490 27.48 11.15 -5.80
N PRO A 491 28.60 10.73 -6.43
CA PRO A 491 28.69 9.44 -7.12
C PRO A 491 28.32 8.24 -6.25
N VAL A 492 28.72 8.25 -4.98
CA VAL A 492 28.41 7.17 -4.02
C VAL A 492 26.92 7.03 -3.72
N ILE A 493 26.16 8.13 -3.82
CA ILE A 493 24.71 8.14 -3.66
C ILE A 493 24.03 7.64 -4.94
N ARG A 494 24.49 8.10 -6.12
CA ARG A 494 24.01 7.56 -7.40
C ARG A 494 24.24 6.06 -7.54
N ASN A 495 25.36 5.54 -7.03
CA ASN A 495 25.62 4.10 -7.00
C ASN A 495 24.53 3.33 -6.24
N LYS A 496 24.09 3.85 -5.08
CA LYS A 496 22.99 3.24 -4.31
C LYS A 496 21.69 3.23 -5.12
N PHE A 497 21.32 4.37 -5.72
CA PHE A 497 20.12 4.45 -6.56
C PHE A 497 20.17 3.50 -7.76
N GLY A 498 21.31 3.35 -8.42
CA GLY A 498 21.48 2.40 -9.52
C GLY A 498 21.21 0.95 -9.09
N HIS A 499 21.76 0.53 -7.95
CA HIS A 499 21.51 -0.82 -7.42
C HIS A 499 20.08 -1.01 -6.91
N MET A 500 19.45 0.01 -6.32
CA MET A 500 18.05 -0.08 -5.90
C MET A 500 17.13 -0.21 -7.12
N ALA A 501 17.24 0.71 -8.09
CA ALA A 501 16.41 0.74 -9.29
C ALA A 501 16.53 -0.57 -10.09
N GLY A 502 17.76 -1.05 -10.35
CA GLY A 502 17.96 -2.27 -11.11
C GLY A 502 17.33 -3.51 -10.48
N GLN A 503 17.31 -3.59 -9.14
CA GLN A 503 16.68 -4.71 -8.44
C GLN A 503 15.16 -4.60 -8.37
N ILE A 504 14.63 -3.39 -8.18
CA ILE A 504 13.19 -3.11 -8.18
C ILE A 504 12.59 -3.45 -9.54
N GLU A 505 13.19 -2.95 -10.63
CA GLU A 505 12.69 -3.21 -11.99
C GLU A 505 12.78 -4.70 -12.37
N ALA A 506 13.84 -5.40 -11.94
CA ALA A 506 13.92 -6.86 -12.13
C ALA A 506 12.78 -7.61 -11.41
N CYS A 507 12.42 -7.21 -10.19
CA CYS A 507 11.30 -7.79 -9.47
C CYS A 507 9.96 -7.42 -10.12
N GLN A 508 9.80 -6.17 -10.59
CA GLN A 508 8.61 -5.71 -11.29
C GLN A 508 8.36 -6.55 -12.56
N SER A 509 9.37 -6.71 -13.43
CA SER A 509 9.21 -7.48 -14.66
C SER A 509 8.91 -8.97 -14.39
N TRP A 510 9.54 -9.57 -13.38
CA TRP A 510 9.24 -10.95 -13.01
C TRP A 510 7.81 -11.07 -12.44
N LEU A 511 7.39 -10.14 -11.60
CA LEU A 511 6.03 -10.08 -11.06
C LEU A 511 4.98 -9.99 -12.17
N GLU A 512 5.15 -9.07 -13.12
CA GLU A 512 4.25 -8.92 -14.26
C GLU A 512 4.20 -10.19 -15.12
N ALA A 513 5.34 -10.84 -15.35
CA ALA A 513 5.37 -12.11 -16.04
C ALA A 513 4.56 -13.20 -15.30
N MET A 514 4.64 -13.27 -13.96
CA MET A 514 3.85 -14.23 -13.17
C MET A 514 2.35 -13.93 -13.19
N ILE A 515 1.95 -12.66 -13.10
CA ILE A 515 0.54 -12.25 -13.22
C ILE A 515 -0.01 -12.60 -14.61
N TYR A 516 0.80 -12.38 -15.65
CA TYR A 516 0.45 -12.77 -17.01
C TYR A 516 0.25 -14.29 -17.14
N GLN A 517 1.13 -15.10 -16.55
CA GLN A 517 0.95 -16.56 -16.54
C GLN A 517 -0.32 -16.98 -15.79
N SER A 518 -0.63 -16.37 -14.65
CA SER A 518 -1.85 -16.71 -13.88
C SER A 518 -3.16 -16.39 -14.62
N LYS A 519 -3.11 -15.51 -15.63
CA LYS A 519 -4.26 -15.23 -16.51
C LYS A 519 -4.44 -16.28 -17.60
N HIS A 520 -3.38 -17.00 -17.97
CA HIS A 520 -3.37 -17.90 -19.13
C HIS A 520 -3.33 -19.39 -18.75
N TYR A 521 -2.97 -19.71 -17.51
CA TYR A 521 -3.07 -21.07 -16.98
C TYR A 521 -4.35 -21.25 -16.19
N ASP A 522 -4.90 -22.45 -16.26
CA ASP A 522 -5.89 -22.88 -15.29
C ASP A 522 -5.24 -23.07 -13.91
N ASP A 523 -6.09 -23.27 -12.91
CA ASP A 523 -5.71 -23.42 -11.52
C ASP A 523 -4.71 -24.57 -11.26
N ASP A 524 -4.82 -25.67 -12.00
CA ASP A 524 -4.00 -26.87 -11.82
C ASP A 524 -2.63 -26.69 -12.49
N ASP A 525 -2.60 -26.14 -13.70
CA ASP A 525 -1.38 -25.78 -14.40
C ASP A 525 -0.59 -24.69 -13.63
N LEU A 526 -1.27 -23.69 -13.09
CA LEU A 526 -0.63 -22.66 -12.28
C LEU A 526 -0.08 -23.24 -10.97
N MET A 527 -0.79 -24.16 -10.33
CA MET A 527 -0.29 -24.86 -9.14
C MET A 527 0.96 -25.68 -9.46
N LEU A 528 0.95 -26.42 -10.56
CA LEU A 528 2.05 -27.28 -10.97
C LEU A 528 3.27 -26.48 -11.42
N ARG A 529 3.09 -25.47 -12.29
CA ARG A 529 4.17 -24.74 -12.95
C ARG A 529 4.60 -23.48 -12.19
N GLY A 530 3.67 -22.82 -11.51
CA GLY A 530 3.88 -21.54 -10.86
C GLY A 530 4.51 -21.62 -9.48
N GLY A 531 4.33 -22.74 -8.76
CA GLY A 531 4.76 -22.85 -7.35
C GLY A 531 6.25 -22.58 -7.13
N GLY A 532 7.13 -23.12 -7.97
CA GLY A 532 8.58 -22.89 -7.88
C GLY A 532 8.98 -21.43 -8.23
N PRO A 533 8.63 -20.92 -9.41
CA PRO A 533 8.91 -19.54 -9.81
C PRO A 533 8.34 -18.48 -8.84
N ILE A 534 7.12 -18.67 -8.33
CA ILE A 534 6.51 -17.74 -7.36
C ILE A 534 7.26 -17.76 -6.04
N ALA A 535 7.73 -18.93 -5.57
CA ALA A 535 8.56 -19.02 -4.37
C ALA A 535 9.87 -18.24 -4.53
N LEU A 536 10.57 -18.40 -5.67
CA LEU A 536 11.79 -17.66 -5.96
C LEU A 536 11.54 -16.14 -6.05
N LEU A 537 10.46 -15.73 -6.70
CA LEU A 537 10.06 -14.32 -6.79
C LEU A 537 9.76 -13.74 -5.40
N LYS A 538 9.05 -14.48 -4.53
CA LYS A 538 8.79 -14.05 -3.15
C LYS A 538 10.11 -13.80 -2.41
N ALA A 539 11.04 -14.75 -2.43
CA ALA A 539 12.35 -14.55 -1.79
C ALA A 539 13.12 -13.36 -2.38
N ARG A 540 13.14 -13.24 -3.72
CA ARG A 540 13.89 -12.18 -4.39
C ARG A 540 13.33 -10.78 -4.12
N SER A 541 12.00 -10.65 -4.08
CA SER A 541 11.32 -9.38 -3.82
C SER A 541 11.50 -8.94 -2.36
N THR A 542 11.47 -9.86 -1.39
CA THR A 542 11.73 -9.51 0.03
C THR A 542 13.18 -9.12 0.28
N GLN A 543 14.14 -9.78 -0.36
CA GLN A 543 15.56 -9.38 -0.33
C GLN A 543 15.79 -8.00 -0.96
N THR A 544 15.09 -7.72 -2.06
CA THR A 544 15.14 -6.41 -2.72
C THR A 544 14.54 -5.32 -1.83
N PHE A 545 13.43 -5.62 -1.15
CA PHE A 545 12.83 -4.72 -0.16
C PHE A 545 13.79 -4.44 1.00
N GLU A 546 14.41 -5.47 1.59
CA GLU A 546 15.41 -5.32 2.66
C GLU A 546 16.57 -4.42 2.22
N TYR A 547 17.13 -4.68 1.05
CA TYR A 547 18.22 -3.89 0.49
C TYR A 547 17.81 -2.42 0.31
N CYS A 548 16.64 -2.16 -0.29
CA CYS A 548 16.17 -0.81 -0.56
C CYS A 548 15.81 -0.05 0.73
N ALA A 549 15.20 -0.71 1.72
CA ALA A 549 14.92 -0.11 3.02
C ALA A 549 16.21 0.30 3.73
N ARG A 550 17.23 -0.57 3.74
CA ARG A 550 18.55 -0.26 4.31
C ARG A 550 19.23 0.92 3.60
N GLU A 551 19.25 0.91 2.27
CA GLU A 551 19.92 1.96 1.51
C GLU A 551 19.20 3.30 1.59
N ALA A 552 17.86 3.30 1.56
CA ALA A 552 17.07 4.49 1.79
C ALA A 552 17.34 5.07 3.19
N ALA A 553 17.35 4.24 4.23
CA ALA A 553 17.66 4.69 5.60
C ALA A 553 19.06 5.32 5.67
N GLN A 554 20.06 4.72 5.01
CA GLN A 554 21.41 5.27 4.95
C GLN A 554 21.49 6.61 4.21
N ILE A 555 20.69 6.81 3.16
CA ILE A 555 20.60 8.07 2.40
C ILE A 555 19.97 9.18 3.27
N PHE A 556 18.93 8.85 4.03
CA PHE A 556 18.32 9.77 5.00
C PHE A 556 19.24 10.07 6.21
N GLY A 557 20.16 9.16 6.54
CA GLY A 557 21.07 9.30 7.66
C GLY A 557 20.33 9.31 8.99
N GLY A 558 20.67 10.24 9.88
CA GLY A 558 20.07 10.32 11.22
C GLY A 558 18.54 10.48 11.24
N LEU A 559 17.93 11.01 10.16
CA LEU A 559 16.47 11.14 10.07
C LEU A 559 15.76 9.79 10.05
N ALA A 560 16.36 8.76 9.44
CA ALA A 560 15.77 7.42 9.39
C ALA A 560 15.91 6.65 10.72
N TYR A 561 16.63 7.19 11.70
CA TYR A 561 16.72 6.62 13.04
C TYR A 561 15.58 7.09 13.96
N THR A 562 14.92 8.19 13.61
CA THR A 562 13.81 8.75 14.39
C THR A 562 12.46 8.35 13.80
N ARG A 563 11.54 7.89 14.64
CA ARG A 563 10.13 7.68 14.26
C ARG A 563 9.46 9.01 13.91
N GLY A 564 8.64 9.00 12.87
CA GLY A 564 7.97 10.19 12.35
C GLY A 564 8.89 11.11 11.54
N GLY A 565 8.41 12.33 11.27
CA GLY A 565 9.18 13.33 10.52
C GLY A 565 9.37 12.96 9.05
N GLN A 566 10.41 13.51 8.42
CA GLN A 566 10.59 13.42 6.97
C GLN A 566 10.90 11.99 6.47
N ALA A 567 11.53 11.16 7.29
CA ALA A 567 11.91 9.80 6.93
C ALA A 567 10.92 8.73 7.42
N GLU A 568 9.72 9.13 7.87
CA GLU A 568 8.81 8.23 8.59
C GLU A 568 8.48 6.94 7.83
N LYS A 569 8.26 7.03 6.52
CA LYS A 569 7.94 5.86 5.70
C LYS A 569 9.14 4.92 5.62
N VAL A 570 10.34 5.46 5.45
CA VAL A 570 11.58 4.67 5.35
C VAL A 570 11.90 4.02 6.69
N GLU A 571 11.80 4.76 7.79
CA GLU A 571 11.98 4.22 9.15
C GLU A 571 11.00 3.10 9.44
N ARG A 572 9.71 3.30 9.12
CA ARG A 572 8.67 2.29 9.31
C ARG A 572 8.93 1.05 8.47
N LEU A 573 9.14 1.22 7.18
CA LEU A 573 9.40 0.10 6.26
C LEU A 573 10.67 -0.67 6.65
N TYR A 574 11.70 0.01 7.16
CA TYR A 574 12.91 -0.64 7.67
C TYR A 574 12.62 -1.62 8.81
N ARG A 575 11.75 -1.26 9.76
CA ARG A 575 11.31 -2.17 10.84
C ARG A 575 10.42 -3.33 10.34
N GLU A 576 9.74 -3.13 9.22
CA GLU A 576 8.75 -4.05 8.66
C GLU A 576 9.32 -5.10 7.71
N VAL A 577 10.58 -4.98 7.29
CA VAL A 577 11.23 -5.94 6.39
C VAL A 577 11.00 -7.40 6.80
N ARG A 578 11.18 -7.72 8.09
CA ARG A 578 11.04 -9.09 8.59
C ARG A 578 9.59 -9.58 8.61
N ALA A 579 8.62 -8.66 8.63
CA ALA A 579 7.22 -9.02 8.43
C ALA A 579 7.00 -9.56 7.01
N TYR A 580 7.78 -9.19 6.00
CA TYR A 580 7.61 -9.72 4.63
C TYR A 580 8.55 -10.88 4.31
N ALA A 581 9.80 -10.84 4.80
CA ALA A 581 10.80 -11.87 4.50
C ALA A 581 10.44 -13.25 5.07
N ILE A 582 9.70 -13.32 6.19
CA ILE A 582 9.46 -14.56 6.94
C ILE A 582 8.15 -15.30 6.56
N PRO A 583 6.95 -14.67 6.59
CA PRO A 583 5.69 -15.35 6.26
C PRO A 583 5.55 -15.63 4.75
N GLY A 584 4.56 -16.43 4.34
CA GLY A 584 4.50 -17.05 3.01
C GLY A 584 5.58 -18.12 2.78
N GLY A 585 6.38 -18.43 3.81
CA GLY A 585 7.56 -19.30 3.80
C GLY A 585 8.85 -18.49 3.88
N SER A 586 9.78 -18.90 4.75
CA SER A 586 11.08 -18.20 4.89
C SER A 586 11.86 -18.26 3.59
N GLU A 587 12.80 -17.33 3.39
CA GLU A 587 13.62 -17.26 2.18
C GLU A 587 14.33 -18.58 1.90
N GLU A 588 14.84 -19.27 2.93
CA GLU A 588 15.50 -20.57 2.79
C GLU A 588 14.53 -21.63 2.25
N ILE A 589 13.32 -21.69 2.81
CA ILE A 589 12.29 -22.64 2.37
C ILE A 589 11.84 -22.31 0.94
N MET A 590 11.76 -21.03 0.58
CA MET A 590 11.34 -20.61 -0.76
C MET A 590 12.40 -20.87 -1.82
N LEU A 591 13.68 -20.62 -1.52
CA LEU A 591 14.79 -20.91 -2.41
C LEU A 591 14.91 -22.43 -2.65
N ASP A 592 14.83 -23.22 -1.58
CA ASP A 592 14.82 -24.68 -1.68
C ASP A 592 13.59 -25.21 -2.45
N LEU A 593 12.38 -24.75 -2.09
CA LEU A 593 11.15 -25.13 -2.79
C LEU A 593 11.21 -24.79 -4.29
N GLY A 594 11.72 -23.59 -4.61
CA GLY A 594 11.88 -23.12 -5.98
C GLY A 594 12.68 -24.09 -6.84
N ILE A 595 13.84 -24.51 -6.35
CA ILE A 595 14.71 -25.46 -7.07
C ILE A 595 14.11 -26.86 -7.09
N ARG A 596 13.60 -27.38 -5.96
CA ARG A 596 13.00 -28.73 -5.91
C ARG A 596 11.82 -28.88 -6.86
N GLN A 597 10.95 -27.87 -6.95
CA GLN A 597 9.82 -27.90 -7.89
C GLN A 597 10.32 -27.83 -9.33
N ALA A 598 11.29 -26.96 -9.64
CA ALA A 598 11.83 -26.83 -10.99
C ALA A 598 12.44 -28.15 -11.50
N VAL A 599 13.24 -28.84 -10.67
CA VAL A 599 13.83 -30.14 -11.00
C VAL A 599 12.73 -31.18 -11.24
N LYS A 600 11.78 -31.30 -10.32
CA LYS A 600 10.67 -32.25 -10.44
C LYS A 600 9.85 -32.04 -11.72
N ILE A 601 9.54 -30.79 -12.06
CA ILE A 601 8.77 -30.46 -13.26
C ILE A 601 9.58 -30.78 -14.51
N ALA A 602 10.88 -30.47 -14.53
CA ALA A 602 11.76 -30.79 -15.65
C ALA A 602 11.84 -32.31 -15.89
N GLU A 603 11.95 -33.11 -14.84
CA GLU A 603 11.92 -34.58 -14.93
C GLU A 603 10.58 -35.09 -15.48
N ILE A 604 9.45 -34.56 -15.01
CA ILE A 604 8.11 -34.88 -15.54
C ILE A 604 8.01 -34.54 -17.03
N GLN A 605 8.66 -33.45 -17.47
CA GLN A 605 8.72 -33.02 -18.86
C GLN A 605 9.77 -33.78 -19.71
N GLY A 606 10.45 -34.76 -19.12
CA GLY A 606 11.38 -35.64 -19.83
C GLY A 606 12.83 -35.13 -19.91
N ALA A 607 13.21 -34.12 -19.12
CA ALA A 607 14.60 -33.73 -18.98
C ALA A 607 15.44 -34.88 -18.38
N LYS A 608 16.64 -35.07 -18.92
CA LYS A 608 17.66 -36.00 -18.38
C LYS A 608 18.73 -35.17 -17.67
N LEU A 609 18.47 -34.83 -16.40
CA LEU A 609 19.30 -33.97 -15.57
C LEU A 609 20.46 -34.72 -14.92
#